data_AF-A0A2R6N6X4-F1
#
_entry.id   AF-A0A2R6N6X4-F1
#
_cell.length_a   1.000
_cell.length_b   1.000
_cell.length_c   1.000
_cell.angle_alpha   90.00
_cell.angle_beta   90.00
_cell.angle_gamma   90.00
#
_symmetry.space_group_name_H-M   'P 1'
#
loop_
_entity.id
_entity.type
_entity.pdbx_description
1 polymer ?
#
loop_
_entity_poly.entity_id
_entity_poly.type
_entity_poly.pdbx_seq_one_letter_code
_entity_poly.pdbx_strand_id
1 'polypeptide(L)'
;MAEDADSRPSSKVARLLEEYDIEGLGAELEARWTADGDQRMSLRDLADSFNRRLLEVQLRVAGLDALEQDVQRTYRNLTGEDVTVGVQTDTRTRLEQNGIDVEELERDFVTYQAIRSYLREFRDAAYEGPADEEKIQADQETIQRLASRTLSVTEDRLQTLRETDRLDVGEFEVLLDLQVVCQSCGTQYAVDQLLEEGGCDCQGEREHAR
;
A
#
# COMPACT_ATOMS: atom_id res chain seq x y z
N MET A 1 14.67 -28.36 31.19
CA MET A 1 14.11 -27.05 30.82
C MET A 1 14.74 -26.72 29.48
N ALA A 2 13.94 -26.77 28.42
CA ALA A 2 14.34 -26.37 27.07
C ALA A 2 13.43 -25.18 26.77
N GLU A 3 14.04 -24.02 26.70
CA GLU A 3 13.41 -22.71 26.59
C GLU A 3 12.75 -22.54 25.20
N ASP A 4 11.69 -21.74 25.19
CA ASP A 4 10.71 -21.51 24.13
C ASP A 4 11.27 -21.48 22.69
N ALA A 5 10.70 -22.34 21.85
CA ALA A 5 10.83 -22.25 20.40
C ALA A 5 10.07 -21.00 19.93
N ASP A 6 10.83 -19.91 19.74
CA ASP A 6 10.56 -18.68 18.98
C ASP A 6 9.28 -18.74 18.12
N SER A 7 8.11 -18.54 18.74
CA SER A 7 6.83 -18.53 18.05
C SER A 7 6.58 -17.16 17.44
N ARG A 8 7.44 -16.76 16.50
CA ARG A 8 7.23 -15.51 15.76
C ARG A 8 5.94 -15.63 14.94
N PRO A 9 5.15 -14.55 14.80
CA PRO A 9 3.97 -14.53 13.94
C PRO A 9 4.31 -15.02 12.53
N SER A 10 3.40 -15.77 11.90
CA SER A 10 3.62 -16.27 10.53
C SER A 10 3.63 -15.09 9.55
N SER A 11 4.80 -14.59 9.18
CA SER A 11 4.94 -13.51 8.20
C SER A 11 5.14 -14.08 6.79
N LYS A 12 4.31 -13.63 5.83
CA LYS A 12 4.48 -13.96 4.40
C LYS A 12 5.87 -13.59 3.91
N VAL A 13 6.41 -12.44 4.34
CA VAL A 13 7.74 -11.97 3.94
C VAL A 13 8.82 -12.90 4.50
N ALA A 14 8.73 -13.30 5.77
CA ALA A 14 9.68 -14.25 6.37
C ALA A 14 9.68 -15.60 5.62
N ARG A 15 8.49 -16.15 5.35
CA ARG A 15 8.33 -17.38 4.55
C ARG A 15 8.99 -17.26 3.18
N LEU A 16 8.75 -16.15 2.47
CA LEU A 16 9.28 -15.96 1.12
C LEU A 16 10.80 -15.75 1.08
N LEU A 17 11.36 -15.09 2.11
CA LEU A 17 12.82 -14.98 2.24
C LEU A 17 13.48 -16.35 2.38
N GLU A 18 12.87 -17.26 3.13
CA GLU A 18 13.35 -18.64 3.28
C GLU A 18 13.12 -19.46 2.00
N GLU A 19 11.92 -19.39 1.41
CA GLU A 19 11.53 -20.15 0.24
C GLU A 19 12.35 -19.81 -1.01
N TYR A 20 12.69 -18.54 -1.19
CA TYR A 20 13.49 -18.06 -2.32
C TYR A 20 15.00 -17.97 -2.00
N ASP A 21 15.43 -18.43 -0.81
CA ASP A 21 16.81 -18.40 -0.33
C ASP A 21 17.46 -17.00 -0.45
N ILE A 22 16.71 -15.96 -0.04
CA ILE A 22 17.14 -14.56 -0.13
C ILE A 22 17.72 -14.10 1.20
N GLU A 23 19.01 -14.33 1.37
CA GLU A 23 19.74 -13.90 2.56
C GLU A 23 19.93 -12.38 2.62
N GLY A 24 19.93 -11.82 3.84
CA GLY A 24 20.28 -10.41 4.12
C GLY A 24 19.20 -9.38 3.80
N LEU A 25 18.27 -9.66 2.88
CA LEU A 25 17.24 -8.70 2.45
C LEU A 25 16.34 -8.26 3.61
N GLY A 26 16.02 -9.14 4.56
CA GLY A 26 15.22 -8.75 5.72
C GLY A 26 15.87 -7.65 6.57
N ALA A 27 17.19 -7.69 6.75
CA ALA A 27 17.94 -6.65 7.46
C ALA A 27 18.09 -5.39 6.59
N GLU A 28 18.19 -5.53 5.27
CA GLU A 28 18.20 -4.39 4.36
C GLU A 28 16.86 -3.62 4.39
N LEU A 29 15.73 -4.33 4.38
CA LEU A 29 14.40 -3.72 4.48
C LEU A 29 14.26 -2.89 5.75
N GLU A 30 14.72 -3.44 6.88
CA GLU A 30 14.74 -2.76 8.17
C GLU A 30 15.62 -1.52 8.12
N ALA A 31 16.88 -1.66 7.70
CA ALA A 31 17.82 -0.54 7.61
C ALA A 31 17.34 0.58 6.69
N ARG A 32 16.72 0.25 5.55
CA ARG A 32 16.16 1.22 4.60
C ARG A 32 14.90 1.90 5.13
N TRP A 33 14.09 1.20 5.92
CA TRP A 33 12.89 1.78 6.52
C TRP A 33 13.23 2.74 7.67
N THR A 34 14.23 2.38 8.49
CA THR A 34 14.68 3.15 9.65
C THR A 34 15.73 4.21 9.34
N ALA A 35 16.22 4.28 8.10
CA ALA A 35 17.18 5.28 7.68
C ALA A 35 16.61 6.71 7.68
N ASP A 36 17.53 7.68 7.74
CA ASP A 36 17.23 9.10 7.62
C ASP A 36 17.46 9.62 6.18
N GLY A 37 16.76 10.70 5.83
CA GLY A 37 16.97 11.44 4.59
C GLY A 37 16.78 10.59 3.32
N ASP A 38 17.66 10.79 2.34
CA ASP A 38 17.56 10.15 1.00
C ASP A 38 17.79 8.63 1.01
N GLN A 39 18.29 8.08 2.12
CA GLN A 39 18.50 6.63 2.26
C GLN A 39 17.23 5.91 2.70
N ARG A 40 16.25 6.66 3.22
CA ARG A 40 14.96 6.16 3.68
C ARG A 40 14.10 5.73 2.50
N MET A 41 13.45 4.58 2.63
CA MET A 41 12.44 4.11 1.70
C MET A 41 11.06 4.05 2.37
N SER A 42 10.01 4.37 1.61
CA SER A 42 8.65 4.15 2.07
C SER A 42 8.34 2.65 2.10
N LEU A 43 7.36 2.23 2.91
CA LEU A 43 6.89 0.83 2.95
C LEU A 43 6.43 0.33 1.56
N ARG A 44 5.92 1.22 0.72
CA ARG A 44 5.55 0.91 -0.67
C ARG A 44 6.78 0.65 -1.53
N ASP A 45 7.78 1.52 -1.46
CA ASP A 45 9.03 1.33 -2.21
C ASP A 45 9.76 0.06 -1.77
N LEU A 46 9.67 -0.28 -0.48
CA LEU A 46 10.21 -1.53 0.07
C LEU A 46 9.47 -2.75 -0.46
N ALA A 47 8.14 -2.71 -0.58
CA ALA A 47 7.36 -3.78 -1.20
C ALA A 47 7.74 -3.96 -2.67
N ASP A 48 7.87 -2.86 -3.43
CA ASP A 48 8.31 -2.91 -4.83
C ASP A 48 9.75 -3.41 -4.97
N SER A 49 10.65 -3.03 -4.06
CA SER A 49 12.01 -3.56 -4.01
C SER A 49 12.02 -5.07 -3.76
N PHE A 50 11.23 -5.53 -2.77
CA PHE A 50 11.11 -6.95 -2.44
C PHE A 50 10.56 -7.78 -3.60
N ASN A 51 9.46 -7.33 -4.22
CA ASN A 51 8.84 -8.03 -5.34
C ASN A 51 9.76 -8.11 -6.57
N ARG A 52 10.50 -7.04 -6.86
CA ARG A 52 11.53 -7.06 -7.90
C ARG A 52 12.63 -8.06 -7.59
N ARG A 53 13.02 -8.21 -6.32
CA ARG A 53 14.02 -9.21 -5.92
C ARG A 53 13.51 -10.65 -6.09
N LEU A 54 12.24 -10.92 -5.81
CA LEU A 54 11.61 -12.22 -6.11
C LEU A 54 11.65 -12.52 -7.62
N LEU A 55 11.25 -11.54 -8.44
CA LEU A 55 11.31 -11.67 -9.90
C LEU A 55 12.73 -11.92 -10.39
N GLU A 56 13.73 -11.22 -9.84
CA GLU A 56 15.14 -11.41 -10.19
C GLU A 56 15.62 -12.83 -9.86
N VAL A 57 15.24 -13.38 -8.70
CA VAL A 57 15.55 -14.76 -8.33
C VAL A 57 14.94 -15.75 -9.33
N GLN A 58 13.66 -15.58 -9.69
CA GLN A 58 12.99 -16.45 -10.66
C GLN A 58 13.62 -16.36 -12.06
N LEU A 59 13.97 -15.15 -12.52
CA LEU A 59 14.69 -14.96 -13.77
C LEU A 59 16.04 -15.71 -13.76
N ARG A 60 16.79 -15.61 -12.65
CA ARG A 60 18.07 -16.31 -12.50
C ARG A 60 17.91 -17.83 -12.50
N VAL A 61 16.89 -18.36 -11.80
CA VAL A 61 16.58 -19.80 -11.77
C VAL A 61 16.21 -20.31 -13.17
N ALA A 62 15.50 -19.49 -13.96
CA ALA A 62 15.21 -19.76 -15.37
C ALA A 62 16.41 -19.59 -16.31
N GLY A 63 17.60 -19.24 -15.79
CA GLY A 63 18.82 -19.03 -16.58
C GLY A 63 18.84 -17.70 -17.36
N LEU A 64 17.99 -16.75 -16.98
CA LEU A 64 17.94 -15.40 -17.55
C LEU A 64 18.72 -14.44 -16.67
N ASP A 65 19.91 -14.02 -17.12
CA ASP A 65 20.63 -12.90 -16.53
C ASP A 65 20.01 -11.58 -17.02
N ALA A 66 19.10 -11.02 -16.23
CA ALA A 66 18.46 -9.74 -16.50
C ALA A 66 19.24 -8.59 -15.84
N LEU A 67 19.39 -7.47 -16.54
CA LEU A 67 19.89 -6.24 -15.91
C LEU A 67 18.83 -5.68 -14.95
N GLU A 68 19.24 -4.91 -13.95
CA GLU A 68 18.31 -4.31 -12.98
C GLU A 68 17.18 -3.52 -13.66
N GLN A 69 17.50 -2.75 -14.71
CA GLN A 69 16.51 -2.00 -15.49
C GLN A 69 15.50 -2.91 -16.20
N ASP A 70 15.90 -4.11 -16.60
CA ASP A 70 15.02 -5.09 -17.24
C ASP A 70 14.06 -5.71 -16.22
N VAL A 71 14.53 -5.97 -14.99
CA VAL A 71 13.70 -6.44 -13.87
C VAL A 71 12.66 -5.36 -13.50
N GLN A 72 13.09 -4.10 -13.36
CA GLN A 72 12.19 -3.00 -13.03
C GLN A 72 11.10 -2.82 -14.08
N ARG A 73 11.46 -2.87 -15.37
CA ARG A 73 10.50 -2.77 -16.47
C ARG A 73 9.55 -3.96 -16.51
N THR A 74 10.07 -5.17 -16.32
CA THR A 74 9.27 -6.40 -16.34
C THR A 74 8.27 -6.42 -15.19
N TYR A 75 8.71 -6.08 -13.98
CA TYR A 75 7.82 -5.93 -12.82
C TYR A 75 6.73 -4.89 -13.09
N ARG A 76 7.08 -3.69 -13.59
CA ARG A 76 6.10 -2.67 -13.94
C ARG A 76 5.09 -3.16 -14.97
N ASN A 77 5.55 -3.88 -16.00
CA ASN A 77 4.65 -4.42 -17.02
C ASN A 77 3.65 -5.45 -16.46
N LEU A 78 3.99 -6.13 -15.36
CA LEU A 78 3.12 -7.09 -14.69
C LEU A 78 2.14 -6.41 -13.73
N THR A 79 2.58 -5.40 -12.98
CA THR A 79 1.81 -4.84 -11.84
C THR A 79 1.28 -3.43 -12.04
N GLY A 80 1.76 -2.71 -13.06
CA GLY A 80 1.44 -1.31 -13.28
C GLY A 80 0.01 -1.11 -13.78
N GLU A 81 -0.75 -0.24 -13.10
CA GLU A 81 -2.13 0.11 -13.46
C GLU A 81 -2.21 0.86 -14.82
N ASP A 82 -1.12 1.53 -15.20
CA ASP A 82 -1.01 2.31 -16.43
C ASP A 82 -0.66 1.43 -17.66
N VAL A 83 -0.47 0.13 -17.45
CA VAL A 83 0.00 -0.80 -18.48
C VAL A 83 -1.19 -1.40 -19.21
N THR A 84 -1.11 -1.42 -20.54
CA THR A 84 -2.17 -2.01 -21.35
C THR A 84 -2.21 -3.52 -21.17
N VAL A 85 -3.42 -4.10 -21.20
CA VAL A 85 -3.63 -5.55 -21.11
C VAL A 85 -2.76 -6.33 -22.11
N GLY A 86 -2.55 -5.78 -23.32
CA GLY A 86 -1.68 -6.39 -24.33
C GLY A 86 -0.21 -6.48 -23.91
N VAL A 87 0.33 -5.42 -23.29
CA VAL A 87 1.73 -5.42 -22.77
C VAL A 87 1.88 -6.38 -21.59
N GLN A 88 0.89 -6.41 -20.69
CA GLN A 88 0.88 -7.34 -19.56
C GLN A 88 0.83 -8.81 -20.05
N THR A 89 -0.03 -9.09 -21.04
CA THR A 89 -0.18 -10.43 -21.63
C THR A 89 1.09 -10.88 -22.37
N ASP A 90 1.71 -9.99 -23.16
CA ASP A 90 3.00 -10.28 -23.84
C ASP A 90 4.12 -10.52 -22.83
N THR A 91 4.17 -9.74 -21.74
CA THR A 91 5.17 -9.92 -20.68
C THR A 91 4.97 -11.27 -19.97
N ARG A 92 3.74 -11.61 -19.59
CA ARG A 92 3.40 -12.91 -18.98
C ARG A 92 3.80 -14.07 -19.89
N THR A 93 3.39 -14.01 -21.15
CA THR A 93 3.69 -15.04 -22.16
C THR A 93 5.20 -15.26 -22.31
N ARG A 94 5.99 -14.18 -22.33
CA ARG A 94 7.45 -14.28 -22.43
C ARG A 94 8.07 -14.94 -21.20
N LEU A 95 7.62 -14.61 -20.00
CA LEU A 95 8.13 -15.23 -18.77
C LEU A 95 7.77 -16.73 -18.72
N GLU A 96 6.52 -17.07 -19.04
CA GLU A 96 6.04 -18.46 -19.10
C GLU A 96 6.82 -19.30 -20.14
N GLN A 97 7.12 -18.74 -21.31
CA GLN A 97 7.94 -19.41 -22.33
C GLN A 97 9.38 -19.71 -21.87
N ASN A 98 9.88 -18.94 -20.90
CA ASN A 98 11.19 -19.17 -20.29
C ASN A 98 11.09 -20.04 -19.02
N GLY A 99 9.93 -20.64 -18.74
CA GLY A 99 9.76 -21.59 -17.65
C GLY A 99 9.45 -20.96 -16.29
N ILE A 100 9.05 -19.69 -16.25
CA ILE A 100 8.65 -19.00 -15.01
C ILE A 100 7.14 -19.15 -14.81
N ASP A 101 6.73 -19.66 -13.65
CA ASP A 101 5.33 -19.65 -13.23
C ASP A 101 4.93 -18.24 -12.78
N VAL A 102 4.33 -17.48 -13.70
CA VAL A 102 3.94 -16.10 -13.42
C VAL A 102 2.77 -16.04 -12.42
N GLU A 103 1.90 -17.05 -12.39
CA GLU A 103 0.75 -17.03 -11.47
C GLU A 103 1.22 -17.18 -10.02
N GLU A 104 2.15 -18.10 -9.79
CA GLU A 104 2.78 -18.30 -8.48
C GLU A 104 3.58 -17.06 -8.06
N LEU A 105 4.40 -16.52 -8.98
CA LEU A 105 5.17 -15.30 -8.72
C LEU A 105 4.29 -14.09 -8.35
N GLU A 106 3.19 -13.87 -9.07
CA GLU A 106 2.24 -12.79 -8.77
C GLU A 106 1.53 -13.01 -7.42
N ARG A 107 1.24 -14.27 -7.05
CA ARG A 107 0.69 -14.60 -5.73
C ARG A 107 1.69 -14.36 -4.62
N ASP A 108 2.97 -14.52 -4.87
CA ASP A 108 4.03 -14.30 -3.88
C ASP A 108 4.36 -12.83 -3.68
N PHE A 109 4.06 -11.96 -4.65
CA PHE A 109 4.21 -10.52 -4.46
C PHE A 109 3.52 -10.03 -3.18
N VAL A 110 4.23 -9.16 -2.46
CA VAL A 110 3.85 -8.64 -1.17
C VAL A 110 3.36 -7.20 -1.31
N THR A 111 2.44 -6.83 -0.44
CA THR A 111 1.95 -5.46 -0.33
C THR A 111 2.74 -4.69 0.72
N TYR A 112 2.60 -3.37 0.74
CA TYR A 112 3.19 -2.53 1.79
C TYR A 112 2.76 -2.97 3.20
N GLN A 113 1.54 -3.53 3.36
CA GLN A 113 1.04 -4.03 4.64
C GLN A 113 1.81 -5.27 5.10
N ALA A 114 2.10 -6.19 4.17
CA ALA A 114 2.91 -7.36 4.48
C ALA A 114 4.35 -6.97 4.90
N ILE A 115 4.93 -5.96 4.27
CA ILE A 115 6.22 -5.39 4.69
C ILE A 115 6.11 -4.72 6.06
N ARG A 116 5.05 -3.96 6.32
CA ARG A 116 4.81 -3.29 7.63
C ARG A 116 4.73 -4.32 8.76
N SER A 117 3.91 -5.35 8.62
CA SER A 117 3.79 -6.41 9.63
C SER A 117 5.09 -7.18 9.78
N TYR A 118 5.82 -7.46 8.70
CA TYR A 118 7.15 -8.06 8.80
C TYR A 118 8.13 -7.20 9.63
N LEU A 119 8.21 -5.91 9.33
CA LEU A 119 9.15 -5.01 10.02
C LEU A 119 8.76 -4.81 11.48
N ARG A 120 7.48 -4.56 11.78
CA ARG A 120 7.05 -4.26 13.15
C ARG A 120 6.84 -5.48 14.04
N GLU A 121 6.23 -6.53 13.51
CA GLU A 121 5.76 -7.66 14.32
C GLU A 121 6.74 -8.85 14.28
N PHE A 122 7.53 -8.99 13.20
CA PHE A 122 8.50 -10.08 13.07
C PHE A 122 9.94 -9.64 13.36
N ARG A 123 10.30 -8.40 12.99
CA ARG A 123 11.64 -7.83 13.21
C ARG A 123 11.73 -6.88 14.41
N ASP A 124 10.61 -6.57 15.06
CA ASP A 124 10.53 -5.57 16.15
C ASP A 124 11.14 -4.21 15.79
N ALA A 125 11.16 -3.87 14.49
CA ALA A 125 11.70 -2.62 14.01
C ALA A 125 10.73 -1.47 14.32
N ALA A 126 11.28 -0.36 14.80
CA ALA A 126 10.54 0.87 15.04
C ALA A 126 11.15 2.03 14.24
N TYR A 127 10.31 2.82 13.59
CA TYR A 127 10.72 4.03 12.89
C TYR A 127 10.52 5.24 13.79
N GLU A 128 11.57 6.03 14.02
CA GLU A 128 11.56 7.20 14.93
C GLU A 128 11.11 8.53 14.29
N GLY A 129 10.63 8.54 13.03
CA GLY A 129 9.94 9.72 12.50
C GLY A 129 8.51 9.83 13.05
N PRO A 130 7.69 10.82 12.60
CA PRO A 130 6.35 10.97 13.15
C PRO A 130 5.61 9.65 13.02
N ALA A 131 5.02 9.20 14.13
CA ALA A 131 4.36 7.89 14.18
C ALA A 131 3.31 7.83 13.06
N ASP A 132 3.02 6.64 12.52
CA ASP A 132 1.98 6.49 11.49
C ASP A 132 0.67 7.18 11.93
N GLU A 133 0.35 7.09 13.21
CA GLU A 133 -0.77 7.76 13.86
C GLU A 133 -0.70 9.29 13.77
N GLU A 134 0.47 9.88 14.03
CA GLU A 134 0.66 11.33 13.89
C GLU A 134 0.54 11.79 12.43
N LYS A 135 1.01 10.96 11.48
CA LYS A 135 0.86 11.25 10.05
C LYS A 135 -0.59 11.15 9.59
N ILE A 136 -1.31 10.11 10.02
CA ILE A 136 -2.74 9.92 9.76
C ILE A 136 -3.54 11.09 10.35
N GLN A 137 -3.25 11.50 11.58
CA GLN A 137 -3.88 12.66 12.22
C GLN A 137 -3.63 13.95 11.44
N ALA A 138 -2.39 14.21 11.03
CA ALA A 138 -2.06 15.41 10.24
C ALA A 138 -2.79 15.45 8.88
N ASP A 139 -2.96 14.28 8.24
CA ASP A 139 -3.71 14.17 6.98
C ASP A 139 -5.23 14.30 7.22
N GLN A 140 -5.77 13.74 8.32
CA GLN A 140 -7.16 13.92 8.75
C GLN A 140 -7.48 15.40 8.99
N GLU A 141 -6.64 16.12 9.74
CA GLU A 141 -6.79 17.56 9.98
C GLU A 141 -6.78 18.37 8.66
N THR A 142 -5.92 17.96 7.72
CA THR A 142 -5.83 18.61 6.41
C THR A 142 -7.12 18.44 5.61
N ILE A 143 -7.70 17.24 5.60
CA ILE A 143 -8.96 16.94 4.90
C ILE A 143 -10.12 17.72 5.53
N GLN A 144 -10.23 17.70 6.86
CA GLN A 144 -11.27 18.44 7.58
C GLN A 144 -11.22 19.94 7.27
N ARG A 145 -10.02 20.53 7.26
CA ARG A 145 -9.83 21.95 6.91
C ARG A 145 -10.29 22.27 5.48
N LEU A 146 -10.07 21.38 4.52
CA LEU A 146 -10.53 21.57 3.14
C LEU A 146 -12.06 21.42 3.03
N ALA A 147 -12.64 20.47 3.74
CA ALA A 147 -14.09 20.28 3.81
C ALA A 147 -14.78 21.51 4.38
N SER A 148 -14.33 22.01 5.55
CA SER A 148 -14.88 23.23 6.15
C SER A 148 -14.75 24.44 5.23
N ARG A 149 -13.61 24.61 4.55
CA ARG A 149 -13.42 25.72 3.61
C ARG A 149 -14.36 25.60 2.40
N THR A 150 -14.60 24.39 1.91
CA THR A 150 -15.53 24.15 0.80
C THR A 150 -16.96 24.51 1.19
N LEU A 151 -17.39 24.12 2.39
CA LEU A 151 -18.68 24.51 2.95
C LEU A 151 -18.82 26.02 3.02
N SER A 152 -17.91 26.70 3.72
CA SER A 152 -17.98 28.17 3.88
C SER A 152 -17.97 28.92 2.55
N VAL A 153 -17.11 28.51 1.60
CA VAL A 153 -17.07 29.15 0.28
C VAL A 153 -18.37 28.91 -0.49
N THR A 154 -18.98 27.73 -0.37
CA THR A 154 -20.25 27.44 -1.05
C THR A 154 -21.38 28.27 -0.46
N GLU A 155 -21.48 28.33 0.87
CA GLU A 155 -22.45 29.14 1.60
C GLU A 155 -22.33 30.62 1.21
N ASP A 156 -21.13 31.19 1.27
CA ASP A 156 -20.86 32.58 0.91
C ASP A 156 -21.33 32.91 -0.52
N ARG A 157 -21.10 31.99 -1.47
CA ARG A 157 -21.46 32.19 -2.87
C ARG A 157 -22.97 32.11 -3.08
N LEU A 158 -23.65 31.14 -2.46
CA LEU A 158 -25.10 31.02 -2.54
C LEU A 158 -25.80 32.20 -1.87
N GLN A 159 -25.28 32.66 -0.73
CA GLN A 159 -25.77 33.85 -0.04
C GLN A 159 -25.61 35.10 -0.91
N THR A 160 -24.42 35.30 -1.50
CA THR A 160 -24.17 36.44 -2.41
C THR A 160 -25.14 36.44 -3.60
N LEU A 161 -25.40 35.27 -4.20
CA LEU A 161 -26.32 35.16 -5.34
C LEU A 161 -27.76 35.44 -4.93
N ARG A 162 -28.17 35.03 -3.73
CA ARG A 162 -29.48 35.36 -3.15
C ARG A 162 -29.61 36.86 -2.90
N GLU A 163 -28.65 37.47 -2.22
CA GLU A 163 -28.66 38.90 -1.89
C GLU A 163 -28.62 39.84 -3.10
N THR A 164 -28.08 39.36 -4.22
CA THR A 164 -28.01 40.11 -5.49
C THR A 164 -29.19 39.81 -6.42
N ASP A 165 -30.23 39.13 -5.93
CA ASP A 165 -31.42 38.72 -6.68
C ASP A 165 -31.10 37.92 -7.96
N ARG A 166 -29.94 37.24 -7.97
CA ARG A 166 -29.50 36.37 -9.09
C ARG A 166 -29.93 34.93 -8.91
N LEU A 167 -30.32 34.55 -7.69
CA LEU A 167 -30.79 33.23 -7.33
C LEU A 167 -31.97 33.38 -6.35
N ASP A 168 -33.14 32.91 -6.76
CA ASP A 168 -34.34 32.88 -5.92
C ASP A 168 -34.33 31.61 -5.06
N VAL A 169 -33.81 31.74 -3.84
CA VAL A 169 -33.71 30.66 -2.85
C VAL A 169 -34.09 31.20 -1.47
N GLY A 170 -34.80 30.38 -0.71
CA GLY A 170 -35.15 30.66 0.69
C GLY A 170 -33.96 30.53 1.64
N GLU A 171 -34.23 30.35 2.93
CA GLU A 171 -33.19 29.89 3.87
C GLU A 171 -32.68 28.51 3.42
N PHE A 172 -31.36 28.32 3.50
CA PHE A 172 -30.70 27.12 3.03
C PHE A 172 -29.58 26.71 3.98
N GLU A 173 -29.19 25.45 3.89
CA GLU A 173 -28.05 24.85 4.60
C GLU A 173 -27.21 24.07 3.56
N VAL A 174 -25.89 24.12 3.69
CA VAL A 174 -24.97 23.38 2.81
C VAL A 174 -24.42 22.18 3.57
N LEU A 175 -24.57 21.00 2.98
CA LEU A 175 -24.07 19.74 3.52
C LEU A 175 -22.98 19.19 2.59
N LEU A 176 -21.90 18.67 3.18
CA LEU A 176 -20.80 18.01 2.46
C LEU A 176 -20.55 16.65 3.10
N ASP A 177 -20.63 15.60 2.28
CA ASP A 177 -20.44 14.22 2.69
C ASP A 177 -19.25 13.62 1.90
N LEU A 178 -18.22 13.18 2.63
CA LEU A 178 -17.00 12.62 2.05
C LEU A 178 -16.91 11.13 2.40
N GLN A 179 -17.06 10.28 1.39
CA GLN A 179 -17.16 8.83 1.56
C GLN A 179 -16.04 8.11 0.81
N VAL A 180 -15.55 7.02 1.41
CA VAL A 180 -14.62 6.08 0.79
C VAL A 180 -15.30 4.73 0.67
N VAL A 181 -15.26 4.16 -0.53
CA VAL A 181 -15.77 2.81 -0.81
C VAL A 181 -14.59 1.87 -0.96
N CYS A 182 -14.51 0.86 -0.08
CA CYS A 182 -13.53 -0.20 -0.25
C CYS A 182 -13.97 -1.13 -1.39
N GLN A 183 -13.17 -1.24 -2.44
CA GLN A 183 -13.49 -2.09 -3.59
C GLN A 183 -13.37 -3.60 -3.28
N SER A 184 -12.75 -3.96 -2.15
CA SER A 184 -12.57 -5.36 -1.74
C SER A 184 -13.73 -5.89 -0.91
N CYS A 185 -14.23 -5.13 0.08
CA CYS A 185 -15.38 -5.54 0.91
C CYS A 185 -16.71 -4.87 0.52
N GLY A 186 -16.67 -3.82 -0.28
CA GLY A 186 -17.87 -3.04 -0.64
C GLY A 186 -18.37 -2.12 0.47
N THR A 187 -17.76 -2.14 1.67
CA THR A 187 -18.13 -1.26 2.77
C THR A 187 -17.82 0.20 2.43
N GLN A 188 -18.73 1.09 2.81
CA GLN A 188 -18.59 2.54 2.69
C GLN A 188 -18.28 3.11 4.06
N TYR A 189 -17.31 4.01 4.11
CA TYR A 189 -16.88 4.70 5.33
C TYR A 189 -16.87 6.20 5.09
N ALA A 190 -17.27 6.95 6.10
CA ALA A 190 -16.89 8.35 6.15
C ALA A 190 -15.35 8.45 6.22
N VAL A 191 -14.76 9.44 5.56
CA VAL A 191 -13.28 9.56 5.47
C VAL A 191 -12.64 9.64 6.85
N ASP A 192 -13.26 10.37 7.79
CA ASP A 192 -12.83 10.48 9.18
C ASP A 192 -12.89 9.14 9.91
N GLN A 193 -14.00 8.41 9.79
CA GLN A 193 -14.17 7.09 10.38
C GLN A 193 -13.08 6.12 9.88
N LEU A 194 -12.82 6.09 8.57
CA LEU A 194 -11.80 5.20 8.01
C LEU A 194 -10.39 5.51 8.53
N LEU A 195 -10.07 6.80 8.70
CA LEU A 195 -8.77 7.22 9.20
C LEU A 195 -8.62 6.92 10.70
N GLU A 196 -9.70 7.02 11.47
CA GLU A 196 -9.73 6.64 12.89
C GLU A 196 -9.63 5.12 13.10
N GLU A 197 -10.33 4.34 12.27
CA GLU A 197 -10.32 2.87 12.33
C GLU A 197 -9.03 2.27 11.75
N GLY A 198 -8.30 3.02 10.92
CA GLY A 198 -6.99 2.62 10.40
C GLY A 198 -7.04 1.51 9.33
N GLY A 199 -8.23 1.13 8.85
CA GLY A 199 -8.40 0.07 7.86
C GLY A 199 -9.86 -0.24 7.55
N CYS A 200 -10.09 -1.11 6.56
CA CYS A 200 -11.42 -1.61 6.22
C CYS A 200 -11.71 -2.94 6.96
N ASP A 201 -12.98 -3.31 7.07
CA ASP A 201 -13.45 -4.53 7.76
C ASP A 201 -12.77 -5.80 7.23
N CYS A 202 -12.52 -5.87 5.92
CA CYS A 202 -11.82 -7.00 5.30
C CYS A 202 -10.36 -7.17 5.72
N GLN A 203 -9.80 -6.22 6.48
CA GLN A 203 -8.50 -6.38 7.12
C GLN A 203 -8.61 -7.11 8.46
N GLY A 204 -9.68 -6.88 9.24
CA GLY A 204 -9.95 -7.58 10.51
C GLY A 204 -10.53 -8.99 10.34
N GLU A 205 -11.32 -9.24 9.28
CA GLU A 205 -11.89 -10.57 9.03
C GLU A 205 -10.85 -11.64 8.66
N ARG A 206 -9.63 -11.23 8.26
CA ARG A 206 -8.51 -12.17 8.01
C ARG A 206 -7.89 -12.73 9.30
N GLU A 207 -8.14 -12.12 10.46
CA GLU A 207 -7.65 -12.60 11.76
C GLU A 207 -8.59 -13.62 12.43
N HIS A 208 -9.86 -13.70 12.02
CA HIS A 208 -10.85 -14.61 12.63
C HIS A 208 -11.22 -15.84 11.79
N ALA A 209 -10.58 -16.02 10.62
CA ALA A 209 -10.72 -17.23 9.79
C ALA A 209 -9.58 -18.25 9.99
N ARG A 210 -8.88 -18.21 11.13
CA ARG A 210 -7.95 -19.26 11.57
C ARG A 210 -8.49 -19.99 12.79
#